data_AF-A0AAJ2DW07-F1
#
_entry.id   AF-A0AAJ2DW07-F1
#
_cell.length_a   1.000
_cell.length_b   1.000
_cell.length_c   1.000
_cell.angle_alpha   90.00
_cell.angle_beta   90.00
_cell.angle_gamma   90.00
#
_symmetry.space_group_name_H-M   'P 1'
#
loop_
_entity.id
_entity.type
_entity.pdbx_description
1 polymer ?
#
loop_
_entity_poly.entity_id
_entity_poly.type
_entity_poly.pdbx_seq_one_letter_code
_entity_poly.pdbx_strand_id
1 'polypeptide(L)'
;MKFFQRIWKDPVWSNVIATAIFALVATVGAALWGHLSDVKWSAPVTFPTWEVAVWAVMQIAAAAWIGCSLIFGMRPVFRFVPDPERDAARAFSEVALDAPLKLHFEYLGGRDMYPSNGKSFWDGTYLQAFRLVGPHLKAKPAERVVKTRFNKTLSAELKDYAIVHVMPNDFDSMKIRLESLGAIKLVHDQDTLRWELTSDGERLLAKLH
;
A
#
# COMPACT_ATOMS: atom_id res chain seq x y z
N MET A 1 -28.10 -19.88 23.00
CA MET A 1 -28.89 -18.77 22.43
C MET A 1 -28.26 -17.38 22.59
N LYS A 2 -27.63 -17.03 23.74
CA LYS A 2 -27.02 -15.69 23.95
C LYS A 2 -25.82 -15.35 23.05
N PHE A 3 -25.14 -16.34 22.48
CA PHE A 3 -23.96 -16.16 21.63
C PHE A 3 -24.30 -15.59 20.24
N PHE A 4 -25.30 -16.16 19.55
CA PHE A 4 -25.73 -15.69 18.23
C PHE A 4 -26.29 -14.26 18.25
N GLN A 5 -26.99 -13.87 19.31
CA GLN A 5 -27.47 -12.50 19.48
C GLN A 5 -26.33 -11.50 19.70
N ARG A 6 -25.18 -11.92 20.22
CA ARG A 6 -24.01 -11.06 20.43
C ARG A 6 -23.26 -10.81 19.13
N ILE A 7 -23.14 -11.85 18.29
CA ILE A 7 -22.53 -11.79 16.96
C ILE A 7 -23.29 -10.82 16.04
N TRP A 8 -24.62 -10.85 16.07
CA TRP A 8 -25.45 -9.96 15.24
C TRP A 8 -25.41 -8.48 15.65
N LYS A 9 -24.94 -8.17 16.87
CA LYS A 9 -24.83 -6.79 17.37
C LYS A 9 -23.45 -6.16 17.10
N ASP A 10 -22.47 -6.96 16.68
CA ASP A 10 -21.14 -6.47 16.35
C ASP A 10 -21.06 -6.19 14.83
N PRO A 11 -20.85 -4.92 14.41
CA PRO A 11 -20.91 -4.52 13.01
C PRO A 11 -19.84 -5.20 12.14
N VAL A 12 -18.73 -5.64 12.73
CA VAL A 12 -17.69 -6.38 12.01
C VAL A 12 -18.18 -7.79 11.70
N TRP A 13 -18.76 -8.47 12.69
CA TRP A 13 -19.27 -9.82 12.51
C TRP A 13 -20.51 -9.89 11.62
N SER A 14 -21.41 -8.92 11.70
CA SER A 14 -22.56 -8.85 10.80
C SER A 14 -22.11 -8.71 9.34
N ASN A 15 -21.07 -7.93 9.05
CA ASN A 15 -20.53 -7.76 7.69
C ASN A 15 -19.81 -9.01 7.18
N VAL A 16 -19.04 -9.70 8.03
CA VAL A 16 -18.39 -10.97 7.65
C VAL A 16 -19.44 -12.04 7.34
N ILE A 17 -20.47 -12.17 8.18
CA ILE A 17 -21.54 -13.16 7.98
C ILE A 17 -22.39 -12.80 6.75
N ALA A 18 -22.72 -11.53 6.55
CA ALA A 18 -23.45 -11.08 5.36
C ALA A 18 -22.65 -11.36 4.09
N THR A 19 -21.34 -11.14 4.09
CA THR A 19 -20.47 -11.43 2.94
C THR A 19 -20.38 -12.92 2.67
N ALA A 20 -20.26 -13.75 3.72
CA ALA A 20 -20.25 -15.21 3.57
C ALA A 20 -21.58 -15.76 3.04
N ILE A 21 -22.72 -15.25 3.54
CA ILE A 21 -24.05 -15.61 3.04
C ILE A 21 -24.21 -15.16 1.58
N PHE A 22 -23.78 -13.94 1.24
CA PHE A 22 -23.87 -13.41 -0.11
C PHE A 22 -23.03 -14.23 -1.09
N ALA A 23 -21.80 -14.59 -0.71
CA ALA A 23 -20.94 -15.47 -1.50
C ALA A 23 -21.59 -16.86 -1.68
N LEU A 24 -22.12 -17.46 -0.60
CA LEU A 24 -22.79 -18.75 -0.66
C LEU A 24 -24.02 -18.72 -1.60
N VAL A 25 -24.88 -17.70 -1.46
CA VAL A 25 -26.09 -17.53 -2.29
C VAL A 25 -25.73 -17.27 -3.74
N ALA A 26 -24.70 -16.47 -4.02
CA ALA A 26 -24.23 -16.24 -5.39
C ALA A 26 -23.71 -17.54 -6.04
N THR A 27 -22.98 -18.35 -5.28
CA THR A 27 -22.40 -19.60 -5.79
C THR A 27 -23.48 -20.67 -6.02
N VAL A 28 -24.42 -20.83 -5.06
CA VAL A 28 -25.54 -21.77 -5.18
C VAL A 28 -26.54 -21.31 -6.25
N GLY A 29 -26.80 -20.01 -6.35
CA GLY A 29 -27.65 -19.41 -7.37
C GLY A 29 -27.11 -19.64 -8.78
N ALA A 30 -25.80 -19.48 -8.99
CA ALA A 30 -25.16 -19.77 -10.27
C ALA A 30 -25.26 -21.26 -10.65
N ALA A 31 -25.08 -22.16 -9.68
CA ALA A 31 -25.19 -23.61 -9.89
C ALA A 31 -26.63 -24.06 -10.20
N LEU A 32 -27.63 -23.51 -9.50
CA LEU A 32 -29.05 -23.85 -9.70
C LEU A 32 -29.63 -23.21 -10.97
N TRP A 33 -29.20 -21.99 -11.32
CA TRP A 33 -29.65 -21.30 -12.53
C TRP A 33 -29.28 -22.08 -13.79
N GLY A 34 -28.06 -22.64 -13.84
CA GLY A 34 -27.62 -23.51 -14.93
C GLY A 34 -28.43 -24.82 -15.06
N HIS A 35 -29.10 -25.26 -13.99
CA HIS A 35 -29.93 -26.47 -13.99
C HIS A 35 -31.42 -26.21 -14.27
N LEU A 36 -31.91 -25.00 -14.00
CA LEU A 36 -33.33 -24.63 -14.12
C LEU A 36 -33.65 -23.79 -15.36
N SER A 37 -32.68 -23.07 -15.91
CA SER A 37 -32.92 -22.23 -17.09
C SER A 37 -32.67 -23.01 -18.38
N ASP A 38 -33.71 -23.26 -19.18
CA ASP A 38 -33.64 -23.76 -20.57
C ASP A 38 -32.94 -22.77 -21.54
N VAL A 39 -32.22 -21.78 -21.00
CA VAL A 39 -31.53 -20.74 -21.74
C VAL A 39 -30.23 -21.32 -22.30
N LYS A 40 -30.28 -21.75 -23.56
CA LYS A 40 -29.11 -22.15 -24.35
C LYS A 40 -28.21 -20.94 -24.62
N TRP A 41 -27.30 -20.64 -23.69
CA TRP A 41 -26.13 -19.83 -24.00
C TRP A 41 -25.30 -20.57 -25.07
N SER A 42 -24.78 -19.84 -26.07
CA SER A 42 -24.07 -20.39 -27.23
C SER A 42 -22.73 -21.07 -26.91
N ALA A 43 -22.34 -21.13 -25.64
CA ALA A 43 -21.30 -22.01 -25.13
C ALA A 43 -21.59 -22.36 -23.66
N PRO A 44 -21.57 -23.65 -23.25
CA PRO A 44 -21.65 -24.00 -21.85
C PRO A 44 -20.36 -23.53 -21.15
N VAL A 45 -20.47 -22.54 -20.27
CA VAL A 45 -19.38 -22.20 -19.34
C VAL A 45 -19.31 -23.33 -18.32
N THR A 46 -18.58 -24.38 -18.68
CA THR A 46 -18.26 -25.48 -17.78
C THR A 46 -17.12 -25.02 -16.89
N PHE A 47 -17.46 -24.43 -15.74
CA PHE A 47 -16.48 -24.31 -14.68
C PHE A 47 -16.11 -25.72 -14.23
N PRO A 48 -14.82 -26.09 -14.24
CA PRO A 48 -14.42 -27.39 -13.73
C PRO A 48 -14.87 -27.50 -12.28
N THR A 49 -15.62 -28.55 -11.95
CA THR A 49 -16.15 -28.77 -10.59
C THR A 49 -15.07 -28.79 -9.51
N TRP A 50 -13.83 -29.13 -9.88
CA TRP A 50 -12.67 -29.08 -8.99
C TRP A 50 -12.25 -27.65 -8.62
N GLU A 51 -12.41 -26.65 -9.49
CA GLU A 51 -12.08 -25.24 -9.17
C GLU A 51 -13.04 -24.70 -8.10
N VAL A 52 -14.32 -25.01 -8.21
CA VAL A 52 -15.33 -24.64 -7.21
C VAL A 52 -15.03 -25.31 -5.86
N ALA A 53 -14.61 -26.58 -5.89
CA ALA A 53 -14.21 -27.30 -4.68
C ALA A 53 -12.97 -26.68 -4.01
N VAL A 54 -11.97 -26.26 -4.80
CA VAL A 54 -10.77 -25.56 -4.28
C VAL A 54 -11.16 -24.24 -3.61
N TRP A 55 -12.01 -23.43 -4.25
CA TRP A 55 -12.50 -22.18 -3.67
C TRP A 55 -13.26 -22.40 -2.37
N ALA A 56 -14.14 -23.40 -2.32
CA ALA A 56 -14.88 -23.74 -1.11
C ALA A 56 -13.94 -24.17 0.04
N VAL A 57 -12.94 -25.01 -0.24
CA VAL A 57 -11.95 -25.45 0.74
C VAL A 57 -11.11 -24.26 1.25
N MET A 58 -10.68 -23.36 0.37
CA MET A 58 -9.93 -22.16 0.75
C MET A 58 -10.74 -21.24 1.67
N GLN A 59 -12.04 -21.05 1.40
CA GLN A 59 -12.91 -20.25 2.27
C GLN A 59 -13.11 -20.89 3.65
N ILE A 60 -13.29 -22.22 3.70
CA ILE A 60 -13.41 -22.95 4.98
C ILE A 60 -12.10 -22.86 5.77
N ALA A 61 -10.95 -23.03 5.12
CA ALA A 61 -9.64 -22.92 5.75
C ALA A 61 -9.38 -21.51 6.30
N ALA A 62 -9.73 -20.47 5.54
CA ALA A 62 -9.61 -19.08 5.99
C ALA A 62 -10.54 -18.80 7.20
N ALA A 63 -11.80 -19.26 7.15
CA ALA A 63 -12.73 -19.12 8.26
C ALA A 63 -12.27 -19.87 9.52
N ALA A 64 -11.75 -21.08 9.36
CA ALA A 64 -11.20 -21.88 10.45
C ALA A 64 -9.95 -21.23 11.08
N TRP A 65 -9.06 -20.67 10.26
CA TRP A 65 -7.89 -19.92 10.72
C TRP A 65 -8.28 -18.70 11.56
N ILE A 66 -9.23 -17.90 11.04
CA ILE A 66 -9.76 -16.73 11.77
C ILE A 66 -10.40 -17.18 13.09
N GLY A 67 -11.24 -18.20 13.07
CA GLY A 67 -11.86 -18.76 14.28
C GLY A 67 -10.83 -19.24 15.31
N CYS A 68 -9.82 -20.01 14.89
CA CYS A 68 -8.76 -20.50 15.76
C CYS A 68 -7.93 -19.35 16.35
N SER A 69 -7.53 -18.37 15.53
CA SER A 69 -6.74 -17.22 16.00
C SER A 69 -7.45 -16.45 17.12
N LEU A 70 -8.78 -16.37 17.06
CA LEU A 70 -9.60 -15.68 18.06
C LEU A 70 -9.83 -16.50 19.33
N ILE A 71 -10.01 -17.83 19.22
CA ILE A 71 -10.23 -18.73 20.38
C ILE A 71 -8.93 -18.88 21.19
N PHE A 72 -7.80 -19.05 20.52
CA PHE A 72 -6.50 -19.24 21.18
C PHE A 72 -5.84 -17.93 21.64
N GLY A 73 -6.53 -16.78 21.50
CA GLY A 73 -5.98 -15.48 21.90
C GLY A 73 -4.75 -15.08 21.09
N MET A 74 -4.52 -15.70 19.92
CA MET A 74 -3.55 -15.23 18.93
C MET A 74 -4.12 -13.97 18.29
N ARG A 75 -4.03 -12.87 19.02
CA ARG A 75 -4.21 -11.55 18.43
C ARG A 75 -3.21 -11.44 17.28
N PRO A 76 -3.64 -11.09 16.06
CA PRO A 76 -2.69 -10.78 15.01
C PRO A 76 -1.76 -9.68 15.55
N VAL A 77 -0.45 -9.92 15.42
CA VAL A 77 0.64 -9.08 15.94
C VAL A 77 0.76 -7.80 15.10
N PHE A 78 -0.33 -7.05 14.98
CA PHE A 78 -0.38 -5.76 14.28
C PHE A 78 -0.87 -4.65 15.20
N ARG A 79 -0.61 -4.77 16.51
CA ARG A 79 -0.64 -3.61 17.40
C ARG A 79 0.77 -3.05 17.46
N PHE A 80 1.11 -2.20 16.48
CA PHE A 80 2.21 -1.24 16.63
C PHE A 80 1.79 -0.28 17.75
N VAL A 81 2.13 -0.62 18.99
CA VAL A 81 2.28 0.39 20.03
C VAL A 81 3.62 1.04 19.70
N PRO A 82 3.66 2.32 19.30
CA PRO A 82 4.94 3.00 19.10
C PRO A 82 5.66 2.96 20.44
N ASP A 83 6.79 2.25 20.46
CA ASP A 83 7.66 2.21 21.61
C ASP A 83 8.52 3.49 21.56
N PRO A 84 8.27 4.47 22.44
CA PRO A 84 8.99 5.74 22.42
C PRO A 84 10.49 5.57 22.65
N GLU A 85 10.93 4.45 23.27
CA GLU A 85 12.36 4.15 23.41
C GLU A 85 12.99 3.66 22.10
N ARG A 86 12.21 3.01 21.23
CA ARG A 86 12.71 2.53 19.93
C ARG A 86 12.91 3.68 18.93
N ASP A 87 12.11 4.73 19.03
CA ASP A 87 12.26 5.95 18.24
C ASP A 87 13.46 6.80 18.70
N ALA A 88 13.83 6.73 19.99
CA ALA A 88 15.00 7.41 20.53
C ALA A 88 16.35 6.77 20.11
N ALA A 89 16.34 5.51 19.66
CA ALA A 89 17.55 4.76 19.32
C ALA A 89 17.98 4.87 17.83
N ARG A 90 17.18 5.49 16.95
CA ARG A 90 17.59 5.74 15.57
C ARG A 90 18.38 7.05 15.51
N ALA A 91 19.70 6.96 15.67
CA ALA A 91 20.58 8.12 15.54
C ALA A 91 20.51 8.69 14.11
N PHE A 92 19.98 9.91 13.97
CA PHE A 92 20.01 10.66 12.72
C PHE A 92 21.45 10.80 12.23
N SER A 93 21.68 10.54 10.94
CA SER A 93 22.99 10.68 10.33
C SER A 93 22.88 11.40 8.99
N GLU A 94 23.28 12.67 8.98
CA GLU A 94 23.34 13.51 7.78
C GLU A 94 24.29 12.90 6.73
N VAL A 95 25.45 12.40 7.17
CA VAL A 95 26.43 11.72 6.30
C VAL A 95 25.84 10.48 5.63
N ALA A 96 24.95 9.76 6.32
CA ALA A 96 24.32 8.57 5.74
C ALA A 96 23.25 8.92 4.68
N LEU A 97 22.74 10.16 4.65
CA LEU A 97 21.84 10.64 3.60
C LEU A 97 22.58 10.95 2.30
N ASP A 98 23.88 11.18 2.34
CA ASP A 98 24.71 11.32 1.13
C ASP A 98 24.98 9.99 0.42
N ALA A 99 24.46 8.88 0.93
CA ALA A 99 24.55 7.59 0.27
C ALA A 99 23.87 7.62 -1.13
N PRO A 100 24.44 6.91 -2.11
CA PRO A 100 23.92 6.88 -3.47
C PRO A 100 22.53 6.23 -3.51
N LEU A 101 21.65 6.82 -4.31
CA LEU A 101 20.29 6.39 -4.55
C LEU A 101 20.05 6.30 -6.05
N LYS A 102 19.62 5.13 -6.50
CA LYS A 102 19.24 4.87 -7.88
C LYS A 102 17.74 4.60 -7.95
N LEU A 103 17.02 5.44 -8.70
CA LEU A 103 15.56 5.34 -8.86
C LEU A 103 15.21 5.06 -10.31
N HIS A 104 14.59 3.93 -10.59
CA HIS A 104 14.03 3.62 -11.89
C HIS A 104 12.72 4.36 -12.07
N PHE A 105 12.49 4.87 -13.27
CA PHE A 105 11.27 5.57 -13.62
C PHE A 105 10.81 5.27 -15.04
N GLU A 106 9.50 5.34 -15.22
CA GLU A 106 8.86 5.41 -16.52
C GLU A 106 8.70 6.88 -16.92
N TYR A 107 8.92 7.19 -18.19
CA TYR A 107 8.81 8.56 -18.68
C TYR A 107 7.97 8.65 -19.95
N LEU A 108 7.41 9.85 -20.17
CA LEU A 108 6.93 10.33 -21.47
C LEU A 108 7.92 11.38 -21.99
N GLY A 109 8.42 11.16 -23.21
CA GLY A 109 9.38 12.05 -23.87
C GLY A 109 8.91 13.50 -23.97
N GLY A 110 9.86 14.44 -23.99
CA GLY A 110 9.63 15.88 -24.03
C GLY A 110 8.88 16.38 -25.29
N ARG A 111 8.41 17.63 -25.23
CA ARG A 111 7.59 18.31 -26.27
C ARG A 111 8.18 18.30 -27.68
N ASP A 112 9.50 18.21 -27.79
CA ASP A 112 10.24 18.40 -29.05
C ASP A 112 10.67 17.08 -29.70
N MET A 113 10.42 15.94 -29.05
CA MET A 113 10.56 14.61 -29.63
C MET A 113 9.19 13.95 -29.78
N TYR A 114 9.05 13.04 -30.73
CA TYR A 114 7.84 12.21 -30.82
C TYR A 114 7.54 11.60 -29.45
N PRO A 115 6.25 11.59 -29.00
CA PRO A 115 5.87 11.04 -27.72
C PRO A 115 6.34 9.60 -27.64
N SER A 116 7.41 9.40 -26.87
CA SER A 116 8.06 8.11 -26.66
C SER A 116 7.94 7.77 -25.19
N ASN A 117 7.42 6.57 -24.93
CA ASN A 117 7.37 6.03 -23.59
C ASN A 117 8.64 5.21 -23.40
N GLY A 118 9.29 5.34 -22.24
CA GLY A 118 10.49 4.59 -21.96
C GLY A 118 10.71 4.37 -20.48
N LYS A 119 11.79 3.63 -20.19
CA LYS A 119 12.28 3.42 -18.83
C LYS A 119 13.70 3.95 -18.76
N SER A 120 14.00 4.64 -17.67
CA SER A 120 15.33 5.16 -17.38
C SER A 120 15.55 5.13 -15.87
N PHE A 121 16.68 5.66 -15.41
CA PHE A 121 16.99 5.79 -13.99
C PHE A 121 17.53 7.18 -13.67
N TRP A 122 17.24 7.63 -12.45
CA TRP A 122 17.82 8.81 -11.85
C TRP A 122 18.89 8.35 -10.85
N ASP A 123 20.10 8.86 -11.02
CA ASP A 123 21.21 8.65 -10.09
C ASP A 123 21.40 9.92 -9.25
N GLY A 124 21.23 9.79 -7.94
CA GLY A 124 21.39 10.88 -6.99
C GLY A 124 21.70 10.37 -5.58
N THR A 125 21.34 11.13 -4.56
CA THR A 125 21.49 10.73 -3.15
C THR A 125 20.17 10.77 -2.39
N TYR A 126 20.10 10.11 -1.24
CA TYR A 126 18.94 10.24 -0.35
C TYR A 126 18.74 11.67 0.13
N LEU A 127 19.82 12.45 0.30
CA LEU A 127 19.76 13.87 0.62
C LEU A 127 19.12 14.68 -0.51
N GLN A 128 19.49 14.42 -1.77
CA GLN A 128 18.87 15.05 -2.92
C GLN A 128 17.38 14.69 -3.01
N ALA A 129 17.03 13.42 -2.88
CA ALA A 129 15.62 13.00 -2.86
C ALA A 129 14.85 13.66 -1.70
N PHE A 130 15.46 13.75 -0.51
CA PHE A 130 14.89 14.45 0.64
C PHE A 130 14.69 15.95 0.35
N ARG A 131 15.62 16.61 -0.35
CA ARG A 131 15.46 18.01 -0.77
C ARG A 131 14.26 18.22 -1.69
N LEU A 132 13.95 17.25 -2.55
CA LEU A 132 12.81 17.32 -3.46
C LEU A 132 11.45 17.12 -2.75
N VAL A 133 11.39 16.26 -1.73
CA VAL A 133 10.13 15.95 -1.01
C VAL A 133 9.93 16.77 0.26
N GLY A 134 11.01 17.07 0.97
CA GLY A 134 11.05 17.69 2.30
C GLY A 134 10.21 18.95 2.45
N PRO A 135 10.25 19.92 1.50
CA PRO A 135 9.42 21.14 1.58
C PRO A 135 7.91 20.84 1.67
N HIS A 136 7.47 19.71 1.12
CA HIS A 136 6.07 19.31 1.09
C HIS A 136 5.65 18.51 2.33
N LEU A 137 6.60 18.00 3.11
CA LEU A 137 6.31 17.19 4.30
C LEU A 137 5.82 18.03 5.50
N LYS A 138 6.01 19.36 5.48
CA LYS A 138 5.48 20.28 6.51
C LYS A 138 3.96 20.18 6.66
N ALA A 139 3.25 19.86 5.57
CA ALA A 139 1.80 19.69 5.56
C ALA A 139 1.33 18.29 6.01
N LYS A 140 2.25 17.42 6.45
CA LYS A 140 1.99 16.02 6.84
C LYS A 140 1.16 15.26 5.80
N PRO A 141 1.57 15.28 4.52
CA PRO A 141 0.78 14.71 3.43
C PRO A 141 0.64 13.18 3.55
N ALA A 142 -0.46 12.67 3.02
CA ALA A 142 -0.60 11.25 2.75
C ALA A 142 0.46 10.78 1.74
N GLU A 143 0.90 9.53 1.84
CA GLU A 143 1.94 8.94 1.00
C GLU A 143 1.67 9.13 -0.50
N ARG A 144 0.42 8.91 -0.94
CA ARG A 144 0.02 9.13 -2.34
C ARG A 144 0.32 10.55 -2.81
N VAL A 145 0.12 11.55 -1.95
CA VAL A 145 0.39 12.95 -2.26
C VAL A 145 1.90 13.20 -2.34
N VAL A 146 2.68 12.58 -1.43
CA VAL A 146 4.16 12.64 -1.48
C VAL A 146 4.66 12.09 -2.81
N LYS A 147 4.21 10.89 -3.22
CA LYS A 147 4.61 10.26 -4.47
C LYS A 147 4.30 11.13 -5.69
N THR A 148 3.07 11.68 -5.76
CA THR A 148 2.67 12.57 -6.86
C THR A 148 3.54 13.82 -6.92
N ARG A 149 3.83 14.44 -5.77
CA ARG A 149 4.69 15.63 -5.71
C ARG A 149 6.13 15.31 -6.07
N PHE A 150 6.67 14.21 -5.57
CA PHE A 150 8.01 13.75 -5.90
C PHE A 150 8.19 13.55 -7.41
N ASN A 151 7.27 12.81 -8.04
CA ASN A 151 7.24 12.61 -9.49
C ASN A 151 7.21 13.94 -10.25
N LYS A 152 6.40 14.90 -9.79
CA LYS A 152 6.30 16.23 -10.40
C LYS A 152 7.60 17.03 -10.27
N THR A 153 8.20 17.05 -9.08
CA THR A 153 9.46 17.78 -8.84
C THR A 153 10.60 17.13 -9.63
N LEU A 154 10.67 15.80 -9.67
CA LEU A 154 11.66 15.05 -10.44
C LEU A 154 11.50 15.29 -11.95
N SER A 155 10.27 15.37 -12.45
CA SER A 155 10.01 15.74 -13.86
C SER A 155 10.51 17.15 -14.18
N ALA A 156 10.38 18.10 -13.24
CA ALA A 156 10.86 19.46 -13.43
C ALA A 156 12.40 19.57 -13.38
N GLU A 157 13.04 18.69 -12.62
CA GLU A 157 14.50 18.59 -12.56
C GLU A 157 15.08 17.93 -13.83
N LEU A 158 14.44 16.86 -14.30
CA LEU A 158 14.81 16.14 -15.52
C LEU A 158 14.18 16.77 -16.76
N LYS A 159 14.78 17.88 -17.22
CA LYS A 159 14.30 18.71 -18.33
C LYS A 159 14.03 17.96 -19.64
N ASP A 160 14.63 16.78 -19.84
CA ASP A 160 14.49 15.96 -21.05
C ASP A 160 13.16 15.19 -21.10
N TYR A 161 12.44 15.09 -19.98
CA TYR A 161 11.19 14.32 -19.87
C TYR A 161 9.99 15.22 -19.55
N ALA A 162 8.86 15.00 -20.23
CA ALA A 162 7.64 15.74 -19.95
C ALA A 162 6.98 15.28 -18.65
N ILE A 163 6.98 13.95 -18.41
CA ILE A 163 6.40 13.32 -17.23
C ILE A 163 7.31 12.18 -16.80
N VAL A 164 7.58 12.11 -15.50
CA VAL A 164 8.37 11.06 -14.85
C VAL A 164 7.54 10.37 -13.77
N HIS A 165 7.55 9.04 -13.78
CA HIS A 165 6.86 8.18 -12.82
C HIS A 165 7.84 7.19 -12.19
N VAL A 166 8.22 7.44 -10.93
CA VAL A 166 9.12 6.55 -10.19
C VAL A 166 8.44 5.22 -9.89
N MET A 167 9.19 4.13 -10.09
CA MET A 167 8.74 2.77 -9.85
C MET A 167 8.32 2.58 -8.37
N PRO A 168 7.21 1.86 -8.10
CA PRO A 168 6.70 1.68 -6.74
C PRO A 168 7.75 1.13 -5.78
N ASN A 169 8.48 0.09 -6.18
CA ASN A 169 9.47 -0.58 -5.33
C ASN A 169 10.62 0.36 -4.91
N ASP A 170 11.08 1.22 -5.82
CA ASP A 170 12.16 2.16 -5.56
C ASP A 170 11.69 3.30 -4.65
N PHE A 171 10.45 3.76 -4.85
CA PHE A 171 9.82 4.73 -3.96
C PHE A 171 9.65 4.17 -2.54
N ASP A 172 9.21 2.91 -2.40
CA ASP A 172 9.08 2.23 -1.12
C ASP A 172 10.43 2.01 -0.43
N SER A 173 11.46 1.63 -1.20
CA SER A 173 12.83 1.47 -0.68
C SER A 173 13.40 2.80 -0.20
N MET A 174 13.17 3.89 -0.96
CA MET A 174 13.55 5.25 -0.56
C MET A 174 12.83 5.68 0.72
N LYS A 175 11.51 5.46 0.80
CA LYS A 175 10.68 5.75 1.98
C LYS A 175 11.24 5.09 3.23
N ILE A 176 11.45 3.78 3.19
CA ILE A 176 11.96 3.00 4.33
C ILE A 176 13.35 3.49 4.72
N ARG A 177 14.21 3.80 3.75
CA ARG A 177 15.56 4.30 4.05
C ARG A 177 15.51 5.66 4.73
N LEU A 178 14.73 6.62 4.23
CA LEU A 178 14.59 7.95 4.84
C LEU A 178 14.05 7.86 6.28
N GLU A 179 13.12 6.94 6.53
CA GLU A 179 12.61 6.67 7.88
C GLU A 179 13.69 6.03 8.78
N SER A 180 14.46 5.07 8.26
CA SER A 180 15.55 4.42 9.01
C SER A 180 16.67 5.38 9.38
N LEU A 181 16.90 6.40 8.54
CA LEU A 181 17.89 7.46 8.75
C LEU A 181 17.36 8.59 9.66
N GLY A 182 16.12 8.48 10.14
CA GLY A 182 15.52 9.45 11.05
C GLY A 182 15.20 10.79 10.42
N ALA A 183 15.15 10.90 9.08
CA ALA A 183 14.78 12.14 8.39
C ALA A 183 13.25 12.35 8.36
N ILE A 184 12.50 11.24 8.34
CA ILE A 184 11.04 11.23 8.36
C ILE A 184 10.54 10.18 9.35
N LYS A 185 9.28 10.30 9.73
CA LYS A 185 8.53 9.25 10.42
C LYS A 185 7.25 8.95 9.65
N LEU A 186 6.84 7.69 9.67
CA LEU A 186 5.63 7.22 9.02
C LEU A 186 4.54 7.04 10.08
N VAL A 187 3.43 7.76 9.94
CA VAL A 187 2.32 7.75 10.91
C VAL A 187 1.07 7.23 10.23
N HIS A 188 0.41 6.24 10.85
CA HIS A 188 -0.90 5.79 10.41
C HIS A 188 -2.01 6.68 10.99
N ASP A 189 -2.84 7.26 10.13
CA ASP A 189 -4.05 8.00 10.50
C ASP A 189 -5.26 7.48 9.72
N GLN A 190 -6.22 6.88 10.43
CA GLN A 190 -7.56 6.50 9.95
C GLN A 190 -7.58 5.77 8.59
N ASP A 191 -6.62 4.86 8.32
CA ASP A 191 -6.42 4.10 7.07
C ASP A 191 -5.46 4.73 6.04
N THR A 192 -4.81 5.83 6.37
CA THR A 192 -3.80 6.46 5.50
C THR A 192 -2.42 6.47 6.17
N LEU A 193 -1.38 6.16 5.40
CA LEU A 193 0.01 6.39 5.81
C LEU A 193 0.39 7.84 5.49
N ARG A 194 0.82 8.59 6.50
CA ARG A 194 1.30 9.96 6.36
C ARG A 194 2.79 10.04 6.64
N TRP A 195 3.45 10.92 5.89
CA TRP A 195 4.85 11.22 6.11
C TRP A 195 4.94 12.50 6.94
N GLU A 196 5.64 12.43 8.06
CA GLU A 196 5.95 13.60 8.88
C GLU A 196 7.46 13.78 8.97
N LEU A 197 7.90 15.03 9.10
CA LEU A 197 9.30 15.33 9.43
C LEU A 197 9.54 14.96 10.90
N THR A 198 10.74 14.43 11.17
CA THR A 198 11.29 14.36 12.53
C THR A 198 11.89 15.72 12.90
N SER A 199 12.22 15.94 14.18
CA SER A 199 12.91 17.16 14.60
C SER A 199 14.25 17.37 13.86
N ASP A 200 14.98 16.28 13.57
CA ASP A 200 16.20 16.37 12.79
C ASP A 200 15.95 16.57 11.30
N GLY A 201 14.88 15.98 10.75
CA GLY A 201 14.42 16.26 9.39
C GLY A 201 14.02 17.73 9.19
N GLU A 202 13.39 18.36 10.19
CA GLU A 202 13.08 19.79 10.17
C GLU A 202 14.35 20.65 10.19
N ARG A 203 15.33 20.30 11.04
CA ARG A 203 16.64 20.98 11.09
C ARG A 203 17.39 20.82 9.77
N LEU A 204 17.40 19.62 9.19
CA LEU A 204 18.03 19.35 7.91
C LEU A 204 17.37 20.17 6.80
N LEU A 205 16.04 20.20 6.76
CA LEU A 205 15.29 21.00 5.79
C LEU A 205 15.61 22.49 5.93
N ALA A 206 15.77 23.00 7.14
CA ALA A 206 16.16 24.38 7.40
C ALA A 206 17.61 24.70 6.98
N LYS A 207 18.52 23.71 6.91
CA LYS A 207 19.87 23.89 6.36
C LYS A 207 19.91 23.89 4.83
N LEU A 208 18.96 23.19 4.20
CA LEU A 208 18.88 23.02 2.75
C LEU A 208 18.19 24.19 2.02
N HIS A 209 17.59 25.11 2.77
CA HIS A 209 16.85 26.30 2.32
C HIS A 209 17.50 27.58 2.82
#